data_AF-A0A1X2GQE6-F1
#
_entry.id   AF-A0A1X2GQE6-F1
#
_cell.length_a   1.000
_cell.length_b   1.000
_cell.length_c   1.000
_cell.angle_alpha   90.00
_cell.angle_beta   90.00
_cell.angle_gamma   90.00
#
_symmetry.space_group_name_H-M   'P 1'
#
loop_
_entity.id
_entity.type
_entity.pdbx_description
1 polymer ?
#
loop_
_entity_poly.entity_id
_entity_poly.type
_entity_poly.pdbx_seq_one_letter_code
_entity_poly.pdbx_strand_id
1 'polypeptide(L)'
;MSSPDINEKVKRRLEMPQQMAPKLRARQIQVASWILSAGLSGYVVLFADFGPREHCFSPIRRWFQEKRRTFWTLSSEEQQDLKDQGRWKD
;
A
#
# COMPACT_ATOMS: atom_id res chain seq x y z
N MET A 1 -44.46 -10.36 24.46
CA MET A 1 -44.74 -8.91 24.60
C MET A 1 -43.44 -8.17 24.28
N SER A 2 -43.28 -7.61 23.08
CA SER A 2 -42.05 -6.88 22.73
C SER A 2 -42.08 -5.52 23.43
N SER A 3 -41.06 -5.21 24.25
CA SER A 3 -41.03 -3.98 25.03
C SER A 3 -40.99 -2.75 24.11
N PRO A 4 -41.81 -1.71 24.35
CA PRO A 4 -41.93 -0.54 23.48
C PRO A 4 -40.59 0.19 23.27
N ASP A 5 -39.70 0.17 24.28
CA ASP A 5 -38.36 0.78 24.22
C ASP A 5 -37.45 0.15 23.15
N ILE A 6 -37.60 -1.15 22.91
CA ILE A 6 -36.78 -1.85 21.91
C ILE A 6 -37.25 -1.45 20.52
N ASN A 7 -38.56 -1.30 20.32
CA ASN A 7 -39.15 -0.93 19.05
C ASN A 7 -38.82 0.54 18.68
N GLU A 8 -38.82 1.45 19.65
CA GLU A 8 -38.35 2.84 19.45
C GLU A 8 -36.86 2.92 19.12
N LYS A 9 -36.01 2.15 19.80
CA LYS A 9 -34.58 2.09 19.49
C LYS A 9 -34.35 1.57 18.08
N VAL A 10 -35.04 0.51 17.67
CA VAL A 10 -34.96 -0.04 16.31
C VAL A 10 -35.46 0.98 15.29
N LYS A 11 -36.58 1.65 15.54
CA LYS A 11 -37.13 2.69 14.68
C LYS A 11 -36.16 3.88 14.50
N ARG A 12 -35.54 4.38 15.58
CA ARG A 12 -34.50 5.42 15.48
C ARG A 12 -33.29 4.97 14.65
N ARG A 13 -32.89 3.69 14.74
CA ARG A 13 -31.77 3.15 13.94
C ARG A 13 -32.14 3.04 12.46
N LEU A 14 -33.39 2.69 12.15
CA LEU A 14 -33.91 2.62 10.78
C LEU A 14 -34.13 4.01 10.16
N GLU A 15 -34.56 4.99 10.96
CA GLU A 15 -34.83 6.38 10.53
C GLU A 15 -33.57 7.27 10.50
N MET A 16 -32.42 6.79 10.97
CA MET A 16 -31.14 7.52 10.94
C MET A 16 -30.10 6.98 9.93
N PRO A 17 -30.41 6.84 8.63
CA PRO A 17 -29.36 6.51 7.65
C PRO A 17 -28.35 7.65 7.50
N GLN A 18 -28.75 8.90 7.72
CA GLN A 18 -27.91 10.09 7.48
C GLN A 18 -26.96 10.44 8.64
N GLN A 19 -27.29 10.08 9.88
CA GLN A 19 -26.44 10.38 11.05
C GLN A 19 -25.26 9.41 11.22
N MET A 20 -25.29 8.26 10.54
CA MET A 20 -24.17 7.30 10.47
C MET A 20 -23.24 7.53 9.28
N ALA A 21 -23.57 8.45 8.37
CA ALA A 21 -22.68 8.78 7.27
C ALA A 21 -21.37 9.36 7.83
N PRO A 22 -20.20 8.74 7.56
CA PRO A 22 -18.94 9.22 8.08
C PRO A 22 -18.73 10.67 7.61
N LYS A 23 -18.51 11.57 8.56
CA LYS A 23 -18.21 12.98 8.26
C LYS A 23 -17.02 13.03 7.30
N LEU A 24 -17.01 13.95 6.33
CA LEU A 24 -15.95 14.05 5.31
C LEU A 24 -14.54 14.04 5.94
N ARG A 25 -14.35 14.74 7.06
CA ARG A 25 -13.08 14.73 7.81
C ARG A 25 -12.69 13.36 8.35
N ALA A 26 -13.66 12.58 8.85
CA ALA A 26 -13.41 11.23 9.33
C ALA A 26 -12.94 10.33 8.18
N ARG A 27 -13.54 10.46 6.99
CA ARG A 27 -13.10 9.74 5.79
C ARG A 27 -11.70 10.18 5.33
N GLN A 28 -11.39 11.48 5.39
CA GLN A 28 -10.06 11.99 5.08
C GLN A 28 -9.00 11.45 6.04
N ILE A 29 -9.27 11.49 7.36
CA ILE A 29 -8.37 10.94 8.37
C ILE A 29 -8.17 9.45 8.14
N GLN A 30 -9.25 8.72 7.85
CA GLN A 30 -9.16 7.28 7.57
C GLN A 30 -8.23 7.03 6.37
N VAL A 31 -8.47 7.68 5.23
CA VAL A 31 -7.60 7.55 4.04
C VAL A 31 -6.15 7.92 4.35
N ALA A 32 -5.92 9.02 5.07
CA ALA A 32 -4.58 9.42 5.50
C ALA A 32 -3.90 8.35 6.36
N SER A 33 -4.63 7.75 7.31
CA SER A 33 -4.13 6.65 8.14
C SER A 33 -3.77 5.42 7.31
N TRP A 34 -4.57 5.07 6.30
CA TRP A 34 -4.26 3.97 5.39
C TRP A 34 -2.98 4.25 4.59
N ILE A 35 -2.83 5.45 4.04
CA ILE A 35 -1.65 5.87 3.29
C ILE A 35 -0.40 5.84 4.18
N LEU A 36 -0.49 6.41 5.38
CA LEU A 36 0.61 6.41 6.34
C LEU A 36 0.98 5.00 6.78
N SER A 37 0.00 4.14 7.04
CA SER A 37 0.24 2.75 7.47
C SER A 37 0.91 1.94 6.37
N ALA A 38 0.44 2.08 5.11
CA ALA A 38 1.07 1.44 3.96
C ALA A 38 2.49 1.95 3.72
N GLY A 39 2.68 3.27 3.78
CA GLY A 39 3.99 3.91 3.62
C GLY A 39 4.98 3.48 4.70
N LEU A 40 4.57 3.48 5.96
CA LEU A 40 5.39 3.02 7.07
C LEU A 40 5.74 1.53 6.92
N SER A 41 4.77 0.69 6.57
CA SER A 41 5.01 -0.74 6.35
C SER A 41 6.02 -0.97 5.22
N GLY A 42 5.87 -0.24 4.10
CA GLY A 42 6.83 -0.29 2.99
C GLY A 42 8.23 0.18 3.40
N TYR A 43 8.31 1.26 4.18
CA TYR A 43 9.58 1.75 4.71
C TYR A 43 10.28 0.71 5.60
N VAL A 44 9.53 0.11 6.52
CA VAL A 44 10.05 -0.92 7.42
C VAL A 44 10.57 -2.12 6.64
N VAL A 45 9.80 -2.64 5.68
CA VAL A 45 10.20 -3.82 4.92
C VAL A 45 11.43 -3.55 4.02
N LEU A 46 11.51 -2.38 3.39
CA LEU A 46 12.48 -2.11 2.32
C LEU A 46 13.71 -1.30 2.77
N PHE A 47 13.60 -0.50 3.83
CA PHE A 47 14.61 0.50 4.20
C PHE A 47 15.04 0.48 5.66
N ALA A 48 14.20 0.00 6.58
CA ALA A 48 14.61 -0.05 7.99
C ALA A 48 15.88 -0.89 8.19
N ASP A 49 16.68 -0.45 9.14
CA ASP A 49 17.91 -1.12 9.53
C ASP A 49 17.59 -2.17 10.61
N PHE A 50 17.77 -3.44 10.26
CA PHE A 50 17.59 -4.59 11.17
C PHE A 50 18.94 -5.14 11.67
N GLY A 51 20.04 -4.44 11.38
CA GLY A 51 21.39 -4.88 11.71
C GLY A 51 22.02 -5.79 10.65
N PRO A 52 23.21 -6.34 10.95
CA PRO A 52 24.08 -7.00 9.97
C PRO A 52 23.69 -8.46 9.65
N ARG A 53 22.74 -9.05 10.36
CA ARG A 53 22.29 -10.44 10.14
C ARG A 53 21.13 -10.48 9.16
N GLU A 54 20.95 -11.61 8.46
CA GLU A 54 19.74 -11.82 7.65
C GLU A 54 18.48 -11.70 8.53
N HIS A 55 17.48 -10.99 7.99
CA HIS A 55 16.18 -10.79 8.62
C HIS A 55 15.07 -11.27 7.69
N CYS A 56 13.86 -11.45 8.21
CA CYS A 56 12.72 -12.00 7.46
C CYS A 56 12.34 -11.19 6.21
N PHE A 57 12.71 -9.91 6.14
CA PHE A 57 12.46 -9.04 4.99
C PHE A 57 13.64 -8.97 4.00
N SER A 58 14.79 -9.59 4.29
CA SER A 58 15.94 -9.60 3.38
C SER A 58 15.62 -10.16 1.98
N PRO A 59 14.84 -11.25 1.82
CA PRO A 59 14.47 -11.74 0.49
C PRO A 59 13.65 -10.73 -0.32
N ILE A 60 12.66 -10.09 0.32
CA ILE A 60 11.80 -9.07 -0.31
C ILE A 60 12.64 -7.86 -0.71
N ARG A 61 13.57 -7.44 0.14
CA ARG A 61 14.47 -6.31 -0.13
C ARG A 61 15.39 -6.58 -1.32
N ARG A 62 15.95 -7.80 -1.44
CA ARG A 62 16.77 -8.22 -2.59
C ARG A 62 15.96 -8.19 -3.88
N TRP A 63 14.78 -8.81 -3.87
CA TRP A 63 13.86 -8.79 -5.01
C TRP A 63 13.50 -7.37 -5.44
N PHE A 64 13.19 -6.48 -4.49
CA PHE A 64 12.87 -5.09 -4.80
C PHE A 64 14.06 -4.34 -5.41
N GLN A 65 15.27 -4.56 -4.92
CA GLN A 65 16.47 -3.94 -5.49
C GLN A 65 16.77 -4.46 -6.90
N GLU A 66 16.58 -5.76 -7.13
CA GLU A 66 16.70 -6.36 -8.46
C GLU A 66 15.70 -5.74 -9.43
N LYS A 67 14.41 -5.67 -9.05
CA LYS A 67 13.38 -5.03 -9.87
C LYS A 67 13.65 -3.55 -10.10
N ARG A 68 14.09 -2.81 -9.08
CA ARG A 68 14.49 -1.41 -9.25
C ARG A 68 15.64 -1.24 -10.22
N ARG A 69 16.64 -2.14 -10.19
CA ARG A 69 17.73 -2.14 -11.18
C ARG A 69 17.15 -2.38 -12.56
N THR A 70 16.42 -3.47 -12.78
CA THR A 70 15.79 -3.78 -14.08
C THR A 70 14.89 -2.66 -14.61
N PHE A 71 14.20 -1.91 -13.76
CA PHE A 71 13.37 -0.78 -14.21
C PHE A 71 14.19 0.44 -14.64
N TRP A 72 15.36 0.68 -14.05
CA TRP A 72 16.21 1.84 -14.34
C TRP A 72 17.39 1.51 -15.26
N THR A 73 17.67 0.23 -15.52
CA THR A 73 18.69 -0.25 -16.45
C THR A 73 18.03 -0.96 -17.62
N LEU A 74 18.56 -0.79 -18.82
CA LEU A 74 18.17 -1.60 -19.97
C LEU A 74 18.29 -3.08 -19.61
N SER A 75 17.24 -3.84 -19.88
CA SER A 75 17.30 -5.29 -19.81
C SER A 75 18.36 -5.82 -20.77
N SER A 76 18.90 -7.01 -20.50
CA SER A 76 19.89 -7.66 -21.38
C SER A 76 19.39 -7.79 -22.82
N GLU A 77 18.07 -7.96 -22.98
CA GLU A 77 17.37 -8.09 -24.24
C GLU A 77 17.31 -6.75 -24.98
N GLU A 78 16.93 -5.65 -24.31
CA GLU A 78 16.97 -4.31 -24.92
C GLU A 78 18.40 -3.85 -25.24
N GLN A 79 19.38 -4.26 -24.42
CA GLN A 79 20.79 -4.00 -24.70
C GLN A 79 21.26 -4.76 -25.95
N GLN A 80 20.73 -5.95 -26.19
CA GLN A 80 21.02 -6.75 -27.37
C GLN A 80 20.32 -6.19 -28.62
N ASP A 81 19.06 -5.76 -28.51
CA ASP A 81 18.35 -5.07 -29.58
C ASP A 81 19.04 -3.74 -29.98
N LEU A 82 19.59 -3.00 -29.01
CA LEU A 82 20.36 -1.78 -29.29
C LEU A 82 21.70 -2.07 -29.97
N LYS A 83 22.31 -3.22 -29.69
CA LYS A 83 23.51 -3.70 -30.40
C LYS A 83 23.19 -4.10 -31.83
N ASP A 84 22.09 -4.83 -32.04
CA ASP A 84 21.63 -5.25 -33.37
C ASP A 84 21.21 -4.05 -34.23
N GLN A 85 20.68 -2.99 -33.62
CA GLN A 85 20.38 -1.72 -34.27
C GLN A 85 21.60 -0.81 -34.49
N GLY A 86 22.79 -1.19 -34.03
CA GLY A 86 24.02 -0.40 -34.16
C GLY A 86 24.02 0.92 -33.37
N ARG A 87 23.11 1.07 -32.38
CA ARG A 87 22.94 2.29 -31.57
C ARG A 87 23.61 2.19 -30.20
N TRP A 88 24.18 1.03 -29.87
CA TRP A 88 24.94 0.81 -28.65
C TRP A 88 26.32 1.49 -28.76
N LYS A 89 26.65 2.34 -27.79
CA LYS A 89 27.99 2.93 -27.62
C LYS A 89 28.62 2.30 -26.37
N ASP A 90 29.79 1.71 -26.55
CA ASP A 90 30.59 1.06 -25.51
C ASP A 90 31.07 2.03 -24.42
#